data_AF-A0A9D6ZX26-F1
#
_entry.id   AF-A0A9D6ZX26-F1
#
_cell.length_a   1.000
_cell.length_b   1.000
_cell.length_c   1.000
_cell.angle_alpha   90.00
_cell.angle_beta   90.00
_cell.angle_gamma   90.00
#
_symmetry.space_group_name_H-M   'P 1'
#
loop_
_entity.id
_entity.type
_entity.pdbx_description
1 polymer ?
#
loop_
_entity_poly.entity_id
_entity_poly.type
_entity_poly.pdbx_seq_one_letter_code
_entity_poly.pdbx_strand_id
1 'polypeptide(L)'
;MYPFVIEFVALVLFAGLLWHASRYESRAFAQQWFIGGLLATFIRETITQALLQSNLYAPEFLRIGAAPVAICLLTPSISYLALHLARGFARTEQRARMFALIFIIAASIALPLEATAAQAQWWTYATRTRAAFGAMPIVAPFAWGGAATIFYTVFWKVRETRLPERGKLYALVTLAPLIAAAQLLWRLILQVIG
;
A
#
# COMPACT_ATOMS: atom_id res chain seq x y z
N MET A 1 7.12 21.46 -5.40
CA MET A 1 6.62 20.80 -6.64
C MET A 1 5.15 20.49 -6.43
N TYR A 2 4.26 20.76 -7.40
CA TYR A 2 2.81 20.63 -7.18
C TYR A 2 2.42 19.16 -6.85
N PRO A 3 1.76 18.89 -5.70
CA PRO A 3 1.27 17.55 -5.33
C PRO A 3 0.36 16.92 -6.39
N PHE A 4 -0.25 17.76 -7.23
CA PHE A 4 -1.03 17.35 -8.40
C PHE A 4 -0.32 16.30 -9.27
N VAL A 5 1.00 16.39 -9.45
CA VAL A 5 1.74 15.43 -10.31
C VAL A 5 1.64 14.01 -9.73
N ILE A 6 1.87 13.84 -8.44
CA ILE A 6 1.81 12.51 -7.81
C ILE A 6 0.37 12.02 -7.68
N GLU A 7 -0.60 12.90 -7.50
CA GLU A 7 -2.01 12.54 -7.52
C GLU A 7 -2.46 12.04 -8.89
N PHE A 8 -2.05 12.73 -9.95
CA PHE A 8 -2.33 12.31 -11.31
C PHE A 8 -1.67 10.96 -11.62
N VAL A 9 -0.40 10.78 -11.25
CA VAL A 9 0.30 9.49 -11.40
C VAL A 9 -0.40 8.39 -10.61
N ALA A 10 -0.80 8.66 -9.36
CA ALA A 10 -1.51 7.71 -8.52
C ALA A 10 -2.84 7.29 -9.14
N LEU A 11 -3.60 8.25 -9.67
CA LEU A 11 -4.89 8.02 -10.34
C LEU A 11 -4.72 7.19 -11.61
N VAL A 12 -3.78 7.58 -12.49
CA VAL A 12 -3.53 6.87 -13.75
C VAL A 12 -3.03 5.45 -13.48
N LEU A 13 -2.11 5.28 -12.53
CA LEU A 13 -1.60 3.96 -12.15
C LEU A 13 -2.70 3.08 -11.57
N PHE A 14 -3.52 3.62 -10.66
CA PHE A 14 -4.65 2.90 -10.07
C PHE A 14 -5.66 2.49 -11.13
N ALA A 15 -6.09 3.42 -11.98
CA ALA A 15 -7.06 3.14 -13.04
C ALA A 15 -6.52 2.11 -14.05
N GLY A 16 -5.25 2.25 -14.47
CA GLY A 16 -4.61 1.33 -15.39
C GLY A 16 -4.47 -0.08 -14.83
N LEU A 17 -4.02 -0.20 -13.58
CA LEU A 17 -3.88 -1.51 -12.92
C LEU A 17 -5.23 -2.13 -12.54
N LEU A 18 -6.22 -1.32 -12.17
CA LEU A 18 -7.59 -1.79 -11.95
C LEU A 18 -8.19 -2.35 -13.25
N TRP A 19 -7.99 -1.65 -14.36
CA TRP A 19 -8.42 -2.10 -15.69
C TRP A 19 -7.70 -3.39 -16.08
N HIS A 20 -6.38 -3.45 -15.91
CA HIS A 20 -5.58 -4.65 -16.17
C HIS A 20 -6.08 -5.84 -15.34
N ALA A 21 -6.21 -5.69 -14.02
CA ALA A 21 -6.70 -6.75 -13.14
C ALA A 21 -8.11 -7.21 -13.53
N SER A 22 -8.98 -6.29 -13.93
CA SER A 22 -10.35 -6.60 -14.35
C SER A 22 -10.40 -7.43 -15.64
N ARG A 23 -9.41 -7.26 -16.52
CA ARG A 23 -9.30 -7.96 -17.82
C ARG A 23 -8.57 -9.29 -17.72
N TYR A 24 -7.46 -9.34 -16.98
CA TYR A 24 -6.55 -10.49 -16.98
C TYR A 24 -6.69 -11.42 -15.77
N GLU A 25 -7.30 -10.97 -14.66
CA GLU A 25 -7.56 -11.82 -13.49
C GLU A 25 -9.04 -12.17 -13.41
N SER A 26 -9.87 -11.17 -13.13
CA SER A 26 -11.34 -11.17 -13.19
C SER A 26 -11.83 -9.86 -12.58
N ARG A 27 -13.05 -9.44 -12.94
CA ARG A 27 -13.70 -8.29 -12.30
C ARG A 27 -13.84 -8.45 -10.79
N ALA A 28 -14.15 -9.67 -10.33
CA ALA A 28 -14.28 -9.97 -8.90
C ALA A 28 -12.95 -9.84 -8.16
N PHE A 29 -11.87 -10.39 -8.73
CA PHE A 29 -10.51 -10.21 -8.19
C PHE A 29 -10.15 -8.72 -8.09
N ALA A 30 -10.37 -7.96 -9.17
CA ALA A 30 -10.04 -6.54 -9.21
C ALA A 30 -10.81 -5.74 -8.15
N GLN A 31 -12.12 -5.97 -8.02
CA GLN A 31 -12.92 -5.35 -6.97
C GLN A 31 -12.42 -5.71 -5.57
N GLN A 32 -12.20 -6.99 -5.29
CA GLN A 32 -11.69 -7.48 -4.00
C GLN A 32 -10.35 -6.83 -3.66
N TRP A 33 -9.41 -6.80 -4.60
CA TRP A 33 -8.07 -6.26 -4.40
C TRP A 33 -8.09 -4.75 -4.17
N PHE A 34 -8.67 -4.01 -5.10
CA PHE A 34 -8.58 -2.55 -5.10
C PHE A 34 -9.51 -1.92 -4.06
N ILE A 35 -10.74 -2.41 -3.88
CA ILE A 35 -11.65 -1.87 -2.86
C ILE A 35 -11.14 -2.24 -1.46
N GLY A 36 -10.75 -3.51 -1.25
CA GLY A 36 -10.22 -3.97 0.03
C GLY A 36 -8.94 -3.24 0.42
N GLY A 37 -8.00 -3.10 -0.53
CA GLY A 37 -6.74 -2.41 -0.30
C GLY A 37 -6.90 -0.90 -0.11
N LEU A 38 -7.80 -0.26 -0.89
CA LEU A 38 -8.12 1.16 -0.74
C LEU A 38 -8.72 1.44 0.64
N LEU A 39 -9.70 0.64 1.09
CA LEU A 39 -10.34 0.82 2.39
C LEU A 39 -9.35 0.60 3.55
N ALA A 40 -8.55 -0.47 3.49
CA ALA A 40 -7.53 -0.72 4.51
C ALA A 40 -6.52 0.43 4.60
N THR A 41 -6.09 0.94 3.44
CA THR A 41 -5.16 2.08 3.38
C THR A 41 -5.80 3.35 3.90
N PHE A 42 -7.07 3.60 3.56
CA PHE A 42 -7.83 4.74 4.03
C PHE A 42 -7.93 4.77 5.55
N ILE A 43 -8.28 3.63 6.17
CA ILE A 43 -8.35 3.50 7.63
C ILE A 43 -6.95 3.70 8.25
N ARG A 44 -5.92 3.05 7.69
CA ARG A 44 -4.54 3.17 8.16
C ARG A 44 -4.06 4.62 8.16
N GLU A 45 -4.25 5.33 7.05
CA GLU A 45 -3.79 6.71 6.91
C GLU A 45 -4.61 7.67 7.77
N THR A 46 -5.92 7.44 7.90
CA THR A 46 -6.76 8.23 8.82
C THR A 46 -6.25 8.12 10.25
N ILE A 47 -5.97 6.90 10.73
CA ILE A 47 -5.41 6.67 12.07
C ILE A 47 -4.01 7.27 12.20
N THR A 48 -3.16 7.08 11.18
CA THR A 48 -1.79 7.64 11.17
C THR A 48 -1.80 9.15 11.32
N GLN A 49 -2.67 9.84 10.59
CA GLN A 49 -2.76 11.30 10.59
C GLN A 49 -3.45 11.84 11.84
N ALA A 50 -4.52 11.18 12.30
CA ALA A 50 -5.27 11.65 13.47
C ALA A 50 -4.55 11.39 14.80
N LEU A 51 -3.84 10.27 14.94
CA LEU A 51 -3.28 9.84 16.23
C LEU A 51 -1.76 9.89 16.30
N LEU A 52 -1.07 9.48 15.23
CA LEU A 52 0.40 9.27 15.29
C LEU A 52 1.19 10.46 14.75
N GLN A 53 0.61 11.26 13.85
CA GLN A 53 1.25 12.41 13.18
C GLN A 53 2.65 12.09 12.61
N SER A 54 2.89 10.82 12.26
CA SER A 54 4.23 10.32 11.92
C SER A 54 4.68 10.70 10.51
N ASN A 55 3.73 11.02 9.62
CA ASN A 55 3.95 11.67 8.34
C ASN A 55 3.19 13.00 8.32
N LEU A 56 3.77 14.01 7.71
CA LEU A 56 3.09 15.25 7.37
C LEU A 56 2.97 15.32 5.85
N TYR A 57 1.75 15.29 5.34
CA TYR A 57 1.48 15.47 3.91
C TYR A 57 1.39 16.95 3.58
N ALA A 58 1.82 17.32 2.37
CA ALA A 58 1.67 18.68 1.86
C ALA A 58 0.19 19.13 1.96
N PRO A 59 -0.06 20.41 2.26
CA PRO A 59 -1.43 20.91 2.47
C PRO A 59 -2.28 20.86 1.20
N GLU A 60 -1.66 20.86 0.02
CA GLU A 60 -2.35 20.85 -1.27
C GLU A 60 -2.78 19.44 -1.73
N PHE A 61 -2.48 18.38 -0.97
CA PHE A 61 -3.04 17.06 -1.26
C PHE A 61 -4.56 17.06 -1.13
N LEU A 62 -5.24 16.48 -2.11
CA LEU A 62 -6.61 16.05 -2.00
C LEU A 62 -6.72 15.02 -0.88
N ARG A 63 -7.60 15.31 0.09
CA ARG A 63 -7.86 14.47 1.26
C ARG A 63 -9.32 14.08 1.31
N ILE A 64 -9.58 12.86 1.76
CA ILE A 64 -10.91 12.45 2.23
C ILE A 64 -10.76 12.21 3.73
N GLY A 65 -11.40 13.05 4.53
CA GLY A 65 -11.09 13.14 5.96
C GLY A 65 -9.62 13.53 6.18
N ALA A 66 -8.89 12.71 6.94
CA ALA A 66 -7.46 12.94 7.21
C ALA A 66 -6.52 12.23 6.22
N ALA A 67 -7.02 11.30 5.40
CA ALA A 67 -6.18 10.47 4.54
C ALA A 67 -5.92 11.13 3.17
N PRO A 68 -4.66 11.21 2.70
CA PRO A 68 -4.34 11.71 1.37
C PRO A 68 -4.72 10.70 0.30
N VAL A 69 -5.49 11.15 -0.69
CA VAL A 69 -6.05 10.30 -1.74
C VAL A 69 -4.95 9.60 -2.54
N ALA A 70 -3.85 10.31 -2.86
CA ALA A 70 -2.73 9.72 -3.60
C ALA A 70 -2.19 8.45 -2.93
N ILE A 71 -1.97 8.45 -1.61
CA ILE A 71 -1.46 7.28 -0.89
C ILE A 71 -2.49 6.15 -0.91
N CYS A 72 -3.77 6.48 -0.69
CA CYS A 72 -4.86 5.51 -0.75
C CYS A 72 -4.98 4.80 -2.11
N LEU A 73 -4.60 5.48 -3.20
CA LEU A 73 -4.56 4.91 -4.55
C LEU A 73 -3.23 4.16 -4.82
N LEU A 74 -2.10 4.70 -4.38
CA LEU A 74 -0.78 4.12 -4.62
C LEU A 74 -0.60 2.78 -3.88
N THR A 75 -1.02 2.67 -2.63
CA THR A 75 -0.78 1.45 -1.83
C THR A 75 -1.36 0.18 -2.47
N PRO A 76 -2.66 0.09 -2.83
CA PRO A 76 -3.19 -1.09 -3.51
C PRO A 76 -2.58 -1.30 -4.91
N SER A 77 -2.22 -0.22 -5.60
CA SER A 77 -1.62 -0.25 -6.94
C SER A 77 -0.21 -0.86 -6.92
N ILE A 78 0.67 -0.36 -6.05
CA ILE A 78 2.03 -0.87 -5.88
C ILE A 78 1.98 -2.32 -5.37
N SER A 79 1.07 -2.63 -4.44
CA SER A 79 0.89 -3.99 -3.96
C SER A 79 0.46 -4.95 -5.08
N TYR A 80 -0.46 -4.53 -5.96
CA TYR A 80 -0.89 -5.32 -7.11
C TYR A 80 0.24 -5.53 -8.10
N LEU A 81 0.96 -4.46 -8.44
CA LEU A 81 2.11 -4.52 -9.35
C LEU A 81 3.19 -5.46 -8.81
N ALA A 82 3.49 -5.38 -7.51
CA ALA A 82 4.43 -6.28 -6.85
C ALA A 82 3.96 -7.74 -6.91
N LEU A 83 2.68 -8.02 -6.67
CA LEU A 83 2.11 -9.37 -6.85
C LEU A 83 2.25 -9.86 -8.30
N HIS A 84 1.91 -9.02 -9.27
CA HIS A 84 1.96 -9.39 -10.68
C HIS A 84 3.39 -9.72 -11.12
N LEU A 85 4.37 -8.89 -10.74
CA LEU A 85 5.78 -9.14 -11.01
C LEU A 85 6.30 -10.38 -10.27
N ALA A 86 5.93 -10.57 -9.00
CA ALA A 86 6.35 -11.72 -8.20
C ALA A 86 5.92 -13.07 -8.82
N ARG A 87 4.76 -13.11 -9.49
CA ARG A 87 4.28 -14.31 -10.21
C ARG A 87 5.18 -14.73 -11.38
N GLY A 88 5.99 -13.82 -11.92
CA GLY A 88 7.02 -14.15 -12.90
C GLY A 88 8.18 -14.98 -12.31
N PHE A 89 8.38 -14.94 -10.99
CA PHE A 89 9.52 -15.58 -10.31
C PHE A 89 9.13 -16.74 -9.39
N ALA A 90 7.89 -16.79 -8.92
CA ALA A 90 7.40 -17.84 -8.04
C ALA A 90 5.96 -18.24 -8.38
N ARG A 91 5.66 -19.53 -8.22
CA ARG A 91 4.28 -20.03 -8.29
C ARG A 91 3.52 -19.66 -7.03
N THR A 92 2.21 -19.52 -7.13
CA THR A 92 1.32 -19.15 -6.02
C THR A 92 1.35 -20.15 -4.85
N GLU A 93 1.70 -21.41 -5.13
CA GLU A 93 1.89 -22.48 -4.13
C GLU A 93 3.12 -22.24 -3.24
N GLN A 94 4.14 -21.54 -3.74
CA GLN A 94 5.38 -21.22 -3.02
C GLN A 94 5.17 -19.99 -2.12
N ARG A 95 4.26 -20.11 -1.15
CA ARG A 95 3.73 -18.96 -0.38
C ARG A 95 4.81 -18.11 0.28
N ALA A 96 5.76 -18.73 0.97
CA ALA A 96 6.85 -18.00 1.64
C ALA A 96 7.69 -17.19 0.64
N ARG A 97 7.97 -17.77 -0.53
CA ARG A 97 8.70 -17.10 -1.60
C ARG A 97 7.90 -15.96 -2.21
N MET A 98 6.60 -16.17 -2.42
CA MET A 98 5.69 -15.12 -2.91
C MET A 98 5.63 -13.94 -1.94
N PHE A 99 5.53 -14.20 -0.62
CA PHE A 99 5.55 -13.16 0.40
C PHE A 99 6.86 -12.35 0.39
N ALA A 100 8.00 -13.03 0.31
CA ALA A 100 9.30 -12.38 0.25
C ALA A 100 9.46 -11.54 -1.03
N LEU A 101 9.01 -12.06 -2.18
CA LEU A 101 9.07 -11.35 -3.44
C LEU A 101 8.17 -10.11 -3.46
N ILE A 102 6.93 -10.22 -3.00
CA ILE A 102 6.01 -9.07 -2.91
C ILE A 102 6.62 -7.99 -2.01
N PHE A 103 7.20 -8.39 -0.87
CA PHE A 103 7.87 -7.45 0.04
C PHE A 103 9.00 -6.71 -0.67
N ILE A 104 9.95 -7.45 -1.28
CA ILE A 104 11.15 -6.88 -1.90
C ILE A 104 10.76 -6.00 -3.10
N ILE A 105 9.86 -6.47 -3.96
CA ILE A 105 9.44 -5.73 -5.16
C ILE A 105 8.69 -4.46 -4.77
N ALA A 106 7.74 -4.54 -3.84
CA ALA A 106 7.01 -3.36 -3.38
C ALA A 106 7.95 -2.34 -2.70
N ALA A 107 8.89 -2.80 -1.87
CA ALA A 107 9.89 -1.93 -1.27
C ALA A 107 10.81 -1.29 -2.34
N SER A 108 11.20 -2.05 -3.36
CA SER A 108 12.04 -1.55 -4.45
C SER A 108 11.34 -0.50 -5.31
N ILE A 109 10.04 -0.67 -5.57
CA ILE A 109 9.20 0.31 -6.28
C ILE A 109 8.97 1.54 -5.40
N ALA A 110 8.76 1.35 -4.10
CA ALA A 110 8.53 2.43 -3.15
C ALA A 110 9.78 3.28 -2.91
N LEU A 111 10.98 2.72 -3.03
CA LEU A 111 12.23 3.45 -2.77
C LEU A 111 12.39 4.74 -3.62
N PRO A 112 12.31 4.71 -4.97
CA PRO A 112 12.37 5.93 -5.76
C PRO A 112 11.16 6.85 -5.53
N LEU A 113 9.97 6.28 -5.25
CA LEU A 113 8.78 7.06 -4.93
C LEU A 113 8.98 7.88 -3.65
N GLU A 114 9.44 7.24 -2.58
CA GLU A 114 9.66 7.85 -1.27
C GLU A 114 10.81 8.86 -1.31
N ALA A 115 11.90 8.55 -2.03
CA ALA A 115 13.00 9.50 -2.25
C ALA A 115 12.52 10.74 -3.01
N THR A 116 11.73 10.55 -4.07
CA THR A 116 11.14 11.66 -4.83
C THR A 116 10.17 12.46 -3.96
N ALA A 117 9.33 11.80 -3.18
CA ALA A 117 8.35 12.44 -2.33
C ALA A 117 9.00 13.29 -1.24
N ALA A 118 10.07 12.80 -0.61
CA ALA A 118 10.84 13.55 0.37
C ALA A 118 11.52 14.78 -0.26
N GLN A 119 12.17 14.62 -1.42
CA GLN A 119 12.82 15.73 -2.12
C GLN A 119 11.83 16.77 -2.64
N ALA A 120 10.69 16.32 -3.18
CA ALA A 120 9.62 17.18 -3.68
C ALA A 120 8.73 17.78 -2.57
N GLN A 121 8.96 17.38 -1.31
CA GLN A 121 8.19 17.75 -0.12
C GLN A 121 6.71 17.39 -0.24
N TRP A 122 6.39 16.29 -0.92
CA TRP A 122 5.02 15.76 -0.97
C TRP A 122 4.59 15.23 0.39
N TRP A 123 5.49 14.53 1.08
CA TRP A 123 5.31 14.24 2.49
C TRP A 123 6.66 14.19 3.19
N THR A 124 6.62 14.59 4.45
CA THR A 124 7.78 14.62 5.34
C THR A 124 7.55 13.71 6.54
N TYR A 125 8.63 13.32 7.18
CA TYR A 125 8.61 12.37 8.28
C TYR A 125 8.92 13.13 9.57
N ALA A 126 8.11 12.89 10.60
CA ALA A 126 8.31 13.52 11.90
C ALA A 126 9.55 12.97 12.63
N THR A 127 9.95 11.72 12.34
CA THR A 127 11.03 11.03 13.05
C THR A 127 12.40 11.26 12.42
N ARG A 128 13.39 11.60 13.26
CA ARG A 128 14.83 11.73 12.92
C ARG A 128 15.55 10.37 12.85
N THR A 129 14.97 9.37 12.19
CA THR A 129 15.68 8.12 11.91
C THR A 129 16.81 8.36 10.90
N ARG A 130 17.66 7.36 10.66
CA ARG A 130 18.76 7.47 9.68
C ARG A 130 18.18 7.81 8.30
N ALA A 131 18.38 9.07 7.90
CA ALA A 131 17.89 9.59 6.64
C ALA A 131 18.80 9.13 5.49
N ALA A 132 18.18 8.76 4.36
CA ALA A 132 18.82 8.51 3.08
C ALA A 132 18.13 9.35 1.99
N PHE A 133 18.82 9.59 0.88
CA PHE A 133 18.26 10.20 -0.34
C PHE A 133 17.40 11.46 -0.16
N GLY A 134 17.84 12.41 0.68
CA GLY A 134 17.15 13.70 0.83
C GLY A 134 16.01 13.68 1.86
N ALA A 135 16.34 13.30 3.10
CA ALA A 135 15.44 13.26 4.27
C ALA A 135 14.42 12.11 4.32
N MET A 136 14.48 11.15 3.41
CA MET A 136 13.67 9.92 3.48
C MET A 136 14.25 8.94 4.51
N PRO A 137 13.50 8.47 5.52
CA PRO A 137 13.93 7.36 6.39
C PRO A 137 14.26 6.12 5.57
N ILE A 138 15.39 5.46 5.87
CA ILE A 138 15.75 4.17 5.24
C ILE A 138 14.63 3.14 5.41
N VAL A 139 13.88 3.21 6.50
CA VAL A 139 12.76 2.30 6.80
C VAL A 139 11.50 2.54 5.98
N ALA A 140 11.35 3.70 5.33
CA ALA A 140 10.10 4.07 4.66
C ALA A 140 9.70 3.08 3.53
N PRO A 141 10.60 2.67 2.61
CA PRO A 141 10.24 1.71 1.56
C PRO A 141 9.84 0.34 2.12
N PHE A 142 10.42 -0.08 3.25
CA PHE A 142 10.06 -1.34 3.91
C PHE A 142 8.67 -1.30 4.56
N ALA A 143 8.15 -0.11 4.89
CA ALA A 143 6.76 0.04 5.31
C ALA A 143 5.78 -0.31 4.19
N TRP A 144 6.09 0.06 2.93
CA TRP A 144 5.32 -0.34 1.75
C TRP A 144 5.43 -1.84 1.49
N GLY A 145 6.65 -2.39 1.57
CA GLY A 145 6.89 -3.82 1.44
C GLY A 145 6.05 -4.65 2.42
N GLY A 146 6.11 -4.30 3.70
CA GLY A 146 5.31 -5.01 4.72
C GLY A 146 3.82 -4.79 4.56
N ALA A 147 3.37 -3.58 4.20
CA ALA A 147 1.96 -3.31 3.97
C ALA A 147 1.39 -4.15 2.82
N ALA A 148 2.13 -4.29 1.72
CA ALA A 148 1.77 -5.14 0.60
C ALA A 148 1.70 -6.61 0.99
N THR A 149 2.69 -7.11 1.73
CA THR A 149 2.74 -8.51 2.18
C THR A 149 1.63 -8.85 3.18
N ILE A 150 1.35 -7.96 4.14
CA ILE A 150 0.23 -8.10 5.09
C ILE A 150 -1.09 -8.17 4.32
N PHE A 151 -1.33 -7.21 3.41
CA PHE A 151 -2.56 -7.19 2.62
C PHE A 151 -2.70 -8.46 1.78
N TYR A 152 -1.65 -8.85 1.06
CA TYR A 152 -1.66 -10.07 0.25
C TYR A 152 -1.92 -11.33 1.10
N THR A 153 -1.35 -11.41 2.31
CA THR A 153 -1.58 -12.55 3.22
C THR A 153 -3.05 -12.68 3.59
N VAL A 154 -3.71 -11.57 3.96
CA VAL A 154 -5.15 -11.59 4.28
C VAL A 154 -5.98 -11.85 3.02
N PHE A 155 -5.66 -11.18 1.91
CA PHE A 155 -6.32 -11.35 0.64
C PHE A 155 -6.33 -12.81 0.19
N TRP A 156 -5.16 -13.45 0.22
CA TRP A 156 -5.04 -14.86 -0.15
C TRP A 156 -5.86 -15.77 0.76
N LYS A 157 -5.81 -15.57 2.08
CA LYS A 157 -6.64 -16.35 3.02
C LYS A 157 -8.14 -16.20 2.73
N VAL A 158 -8.61 -14.99 2.42
CA VAL A 158 -10.01 -14.76 2.03
C VAL A 158 -10.33 -15.48 0.71
N ARG A 159 -9.41 -15.49 -0.27
CA ARG A 159 -9.59 -16.18 -1.55
C ARG A 159 -9.73 -17.70 -1.39
N GLU A 160 -9.07 -18.30 -0.40
CA GLU A 160 -9.16 -19.73 -0.09
C GLU A 160 -10.45 -20.14 0.62
N THR A 161 -11.21 -19.18 1.15
CA THR A 161 -12.51 -19.48 1.77
C THR A 161 -13.53 -19.91 0.70
N ARG A 162 -14.44 -20.80 1.11
CA ARG A 162 -15.59 -21.24 0.28
C ARG A 162 -16.72 -20.22 0.23
N LEU A 163 -16.40 -18.93 0.22
CA LEU A 163 -17.36 -17.84 0.09
C LEU A 163 -17.65 -17.53 -1.39
N PRO A 164 -18.86 -17.07 -1.73
CA PRO A 164 -19.11 -16.50 -3.05
C PRO A 164 -18.26 -15.24 -3.26
N GLU A 165 -18.03 -14.83 -4.51
CA GLU A 165 -17.15 -13.70 -4.84
C GLU A 165 -17.56 -12.38 -4.16
N ARG A 166 -18.86 -12.13 -3.98
CA ARG A 166 -19.35 -11.00 -3.19
C ARG A 166 -19.05 -11.16 -1.70
N GLY A 167 -19.20 -12.37 -1.17
CA GLY A 167 -18.85 -12.71 0.22
C GLY A 167 -17.38 -12.47 0.53
N LYS A 168 -16.48 -12.78 -0.42
CA LYS A 168 -15.04 -12.47 -0.30
C LYS A 168 -14.77 -10.96 -0.26
N LEU A 169 -15.47 -10.16 -1.07
CA LEU A 169 -15.37 -8.71 -1.02
C LEU A 169 -15.84 -8.18 0.35
N TYR A 170 -16.99 -8.62 0.85
CA TYR A 170 -17.47 -8.24 2.18
C TYR A 170 -16.50 -8.66 3.28
N ALA A 171 -15.93 -9.86 3.21
CA ALA A 171 -14.91 -10.30 4.16
C ALA A 171 -13.70 -9.36 4.17
N LEU A 172 -13.22 -8.91 3.00
CA LEU A 172 -12.10 -7.95 2.93
C LEU A 172 -12.47 -6.57 3.48
N VAL A 173 -13.69 -6.10 3.21
CA VAL A 173 -14.20 -4.84 3.76
C VAL A 173 -14.26 -4.92 5.29
N THR A 174 -14.79 -6.01 5.84
CA THR A 174 -14.88 -6.24 7.29
C THR A 174 -13.51 -6.42 7.94
N LEU A 175 -12.54 -7.03 7.23
CA LEU A 175 -11.18 -7.23 7.73
C LEU A 175 -10.28 -6.00 7.55
N ALA A 176 -10.71 -4.99 6.78
CA ALA A 176 -9.92 -3.79 6.51
C ALA A 176 -9.38 -3.09 7.77
N PRO A 177 -10.12 -2.96 8.89
CA PRO A 177 -9.59 -2.41 10.14
C PRO A 177 -8.45 -3.26 10.74
N LEU A 178 -8.55 -4.59 10.68
CA LEU A 178 -7.51 -5.48 11.18
C LEU A 178 -6.26 -5.43 10.30
N ILE A 179 -6.44 -5.35 8.97
CA ILE A 179 -5.34 -5.14 8.02
C ILE A 179 -4.64 -3.82 8.33
N ALA A 180 -5.40 -2.73 8.48
CA ALA A 180 -4.87 -1.43 8.82
C ALA A 180 -4.08 -1.45 10.14
N ALA A 181 -4.63 -2.09 11.18
CA ALA A 181 -3.96 -2.23 12.47
C ALA A 181 -2.64 -3.02 12.36
N ALA A 182 -2.61 -4.11 11.59
CA ALA A 182 -1.39 -4.88 11.35
C ALA A 182 -0.34 -4.05 10.58
N GLN A 183 -0.76 -3.26 9.59
CA GLN A 183 0.11 -2.37 8.83
C GLN A 183 0.68 -1.24 9.72
N LEU A 184 -0.12 -0.70 10.64
CA LEU A 184 0.35 0.27 11.63
C LEU A 184 1.36 -0.34 12.60
N LEU A 185 1.07 -1.54 13.12
CA LEU A 185 1.99 -2.26 14.01
C LEU A 185 3.33 -2.50 13.32
N TRP A 186 3.32 -2.96 12.06
CA TRP A 186 4.53 -3.12 11.26
C TRP A 186 5.32 -1.82 11.14
N ARG A 187 4.63 -0.73 10.84
CA ARG A 187 5.25 0.60 10.75
C ARG A 187 5.88 1.05 12.07
N LEU A 188 5.21 0.83 13.20
CA LEU A 188 5.74 1.15 14.53
C LEU A 188 6.98 0.33 14.85
N ILE A 189 6.99 -0.97 14.51
CA ILE A 189 8.17 -1.82 14.66
C ILE A 189 9.35 -1.26 13.86
N LEU A 190 9.11 -0.87 12.61
CA LEU A 190 10.15 -0.25 11.77
C LEU A 190 10.70 1.05 12.35
N GLN A 191 9.87 1.86 13.01
CA GLN A 191 10.32 3.10 13.67
C GLN A 191 11.19 2.85 14.91
N VAL A 192 11.04 1.69 15.56
CA VAL A 192 11.89 1.30 16.71
C VAL A 192 13.24 0.76 16.25
N ILE A 193 13.30 0.11 15.08
CA ILE A 193 14.50 -0.58 14.60
C ILE A 193 15.40 0.33 13.72
N GLY A 194 14.83 1.30 13.01
CA GLY A 194 15.55 2.19 12.08
C GLY A 194 16.02 3.51 12.69
#